data_AF-A0A2D6XG34-F1
#
_entry.id   AF-A0A2D6XG34-F1
#
_cell.length_a   1.000
_cell.length_b   1.000
_cell.length_c   1.000
_cell.angle_alpha   90.00
_cell.angle_beta   90.00
_cell.angle_gamma   90.00
#
_symmetry.space_group_name_H-M   'P 1'
#
loop_
_entity.id
_entity.type
_entity.pdbx_description
1 polymer ?
#
loop_
_entity_poly.entity_id
_entity_poly.type
_entity_poly.pdbx_seq_one_letter_code
_entity_poly.pdbx_strand_id
1 'polypeptide(L)'
;MAENVDNLQGSNPTSGSETGLTADGFTSEDFFSSLDAQVNGMITGAAPSPKPRVEEKSETKNSKPSKGNSELGKEYTKLEKRYKDSSREAVRLNQRNQELERGAPILDRMRQDPAVAEKIKNVINGTDIESGDMKKAFNLPEDFVFDADEAISTPTSDSAKVLNGLVDSQVQKRVSQFAQQYSDKMDKSREITEFVKRHKMSRDEYKDFVNYAQSRPLSLDDIHTLMNLEKRDANIAENTRMEMKNQMENVRKKPASVASSGNVPQSEQTADEMVFEAIKGSSIEGLEGLQ
;
A
#
# COMPACT_ATOMS: atom_id res chain seq x y z
N MET A 1 55.03 -26.25 -17.49
CA MET A 1 55.25 -24.79 -17.56
C MET A 1 53.98 -24.14 -17.07
N ALA A 2 53.86 -23.45 -15.94
CA ALA A 2 54.69 -23.12 -14.77
C ALA A 2 53.61 -22.82 -13.68
N GLU A 3 53.74 -23.22 -12.41
CA GLU A 3 54.36 -22.42 -11.32
C GLU A 3 53.92 -20.94 -11.30
N ASN A 4 53.64 -20.27 -10.19
CA ASN A 4 53.58 -20.60 -8.77
C ASN A 4 52.90 -19.39 -8.06
N VAL A 5 52.64 -19.56 -6.76
CA VAL A 5 52.25 -18.59 -5.72
C VAL A 5 53.01 -17.25 -5.70
N ASP A 6 52.33 -16.17 -5.28
CA ASP A 6 52.82 -15.03 -4.47
C ASP A 6 51.60 -14.13 -4.14
N ASN A 7 51.14 -13.89 -2.91
CA ASN A 7 51.74 -13.32 -1.68
C ASN A 7 52.42 -11.96 -1.87
N LEU A 8 51.71 -10.86 -1.60
CA LEU A 8 52.33 -9.60 -1.18
C LEU A 8 51.49 -8.87 -0.12
N GLN A 9 52.04 -8.88 1.10
CA GLN A 9 51.83 -7.92 2.18
C GLN A 9 52.36 -6.52 1.83
N GLY A 10 51.83 -5.52 2.55
CA GLY A 10 52.40 -4.18 2.71
C GLY A 10 51.35 -3.10 2.38
N SER A 11 51.11 -2.06 3.17
CA SER A 11 51.83 -1.50 4.31
C SER A 11 50.95 -0.41 4.94
N ASN A 12 50.93 -0.36 6.27
CA ASN A 12 50.42 0.76 7.07
C ASN A 12 51.16 2.06 6.73
N PRO A 13 50.49 3.22 6.76
CA PRO A 13 51.10 4.44 7.27
C PRO A 13 50.51 4.79 8.63
N THR A 14 51.31 4.56 9.67
CA THR A 14 51.20 5.24 10.95
C THR A 14 51.49 6.73 10.74
N SER A 15 50.65 7.62 11.25
CA SER A 15 51.01 8.71 12.16
C SER A 15 50.03 9.88 12.04
N GLY A 16 49.42 10.23 13.17
CA GLY A 16 48.50 11.35 13.30
C GLY A 16 47.86 11.37 14.69
N SER A 17 48.68 11.26 15.74
CA SER A 17 48.25 11.57 17.10
C SER A 17 48.02 13.08 17.21
N GLU A 18 46.76 13.50 17.25
CA GLU A 18 46.40 14.77 17.86
C GLU A 18 45.66 14.51 19.17
N THR A 19 46.43 14.63 20.25
CA THR A 19 45.93 14.77 21.61
C THR A 19 45.10 16.06 21.70
N GLY A 20 43.84 15.94 22.10
CA GLY A 20 42.95 17.09 22.28
C GLY A 20 41.99 16.94 23.46
N LEU A 21 42.55 17.07 24.67
CA LEU A 21 41.93 17.60 25.89
C LEU A 21 40.66 16.92 26.46
N THR A 22 40.85 16.31 27.62
CA THR A 22 39.89 15.69 28.53
C THR A 22 38.91 16.68 29.17
N ALA A 23 37.63 16.31 29.19
CA ALA A 23 36.73 16.55 30.32
C ALA A 23 35.81 15.33 30.46
N ASP A 24 36.00 14.58 31.55
CA ASP A 24 35.26 13.38 31.97
C ASP A 24 35.30 12.16 31.01
N GLY A 25 36.41 11.40 31.07
CA GLY A 25 36.43 9.93 31.22
C GLY A 25 35.59 9.02 30.31
N PHE A 26 35.02 9.50 29.21
CA PHE A 26 34.30 8.68 28.22
C PHE A 26 35.00 8.81 26.88
N THR A 27 35.77 7.78 26.50
CA THR A 27 36.25 7.67 25.12
C THR A 27 35.13 7.16 24.23
N SER A 28 35.14 7.50 22.93
CA SER A 28 34.17 6.96 21.97
C SER A 28 34.24 5.42 21.94
N GLU A 29 35.43 4.85 22.11
CA GLU A 29 35.63 3.41 22.34
C GLU A 29 34.81 2.87 23.52
N ASP A 30 34.78 3.53 24.68
CA ASP A 30 34.01 3.06 25.84
C ASP A 30 32.50 3.11 25.58
N PHE A 31 32.04 4.14 24.84
CA PHE A 31 30.64 4.25 24.44
C PHE A 31 30.23 3.13 23.49
N PHE A 32 30.99 2.87 22.42
CA PHE A 32 30.67 1.80 21.47
C PHE A 32 30.82 0.40 22.08
N SER A 33 31.79 0.21 22.97
CA SER A 33 31.98 -1.06 23.70
C SER A 33 30.80 -1.37 24.63
N SER A 34 30.30 -0.36 25.36
CA SER A 34 29.13 -0.53 26.22
C SER A 34 27.84 -0.76 25.42
N LEU A 35 27.72 -0.11 24.26
CA LEU A 35 26.59 -0.29 23.36
C LEU A 35 26.57 -1.70 22.75
N ASP A 36 27.73 -2.19 22.30
CA ASP A 36 27.87 -3.52 21.71
C ASP A 36 27.59 -4.62 22.75
N ALA A 37 28.08 -4.45 23.98
CA ALA A 37 27.79 -5.36 25.09
C ALA A 37 26.29 -5.36 25.47
N GLN A 38 25.62 -4.20 25.43
CA GLN A 38 24.18 -4.10 25.74
C GLN A 38 23.30 -4.68 24.63
N VAL A 39 23.67 -4.48 23.37
CA VAL A 39 22.95 -5.01 22.20
C VAL A 39 23.14 -6.52 22.10
N ASN A 40 24.37 -7.02 22.27
CA ASN A 40 24.65 -8.47 22.21
C ASN A 40 24.20 -9.21 23.47
N GLY A 41 24.21 -8.56 24.65
CA GLY A 41 23.67 -9.12 25.89
C GLY A 41 22.16 -9.33 25.86
N MET A 42 21.42 -8.44 25.17
CA MET A 42 19.97 -8.57 25.01
C MET A 42 19.57 -9.64 23.98
N ILE A 43 20.46 -9.97 23.03
CA ILE A 43 20.24 -10.98 21.98
C ILE A 43 20.55 -12.41 22.48
N THR A 44 21.46 -12.58 23.45
CA THR A 44 21.97 -13.91 23.85
C THR A 44 21.50 -14.42 25.22
N GLY A 45 20.77 -13.63 26.01
CA GLY A 45 20.15 -14.10 27.25
C GLY A 45 21.12 -14.55 28.36
N ALA A 46 22.39 -14.14 28.31
CA ALA A 46 23.38 -14.47 29.34
C ALA A 46 23.32 -13.44 30.49
N ALA A 47 22.80 -13.86 31.65
CA ALA A 47 22.80 -13.04 32.86
C ALA A 47 24.23 -12.81 33.39
N PRO A 48 24.63 -11.59 33.76
CA PRO A 48 25.94 -11.37 34.37
C PRO A 48 25.95 -11.86 35.83
N SER A 49 26.91 -12.74 36.14
CA SER A 49 27.18 -13.21 37.51
C SER A 49 27.84 -12.12 38.38
N PRO A 50 27.62 -12.11 39.71
CA PRO A 50 28.01 -11.00 40.59
C PRO A 50 29.42 -11.18 41.21
N LYS A 51 30.13 -10.06 41.44
CA LYS A 51 31.03 -9.69 42.60
C LYS A 51 32.20 -8.77 42.15
N PRO A 52 32.88 -8.02 43.07
CA PRO A 52 32.45 -7.47 44.36
C PRO A 52 32.61 -5.93 44.47
N ARG A 53 31.93 -5.40 45.48
CA ARG A 53 31.96 -4.04 46.06
C ARG A 53 33.39 -3.55 46.39
N VAL A 54 33.72 -2.33 45.98
CA VAL A 54 34.67 -1.46 46.68
C VAL A 54 33.99 -0.10 46.88
N GLU A 55 33.84 0.26 48.14
CA GLU A 55 33.49 1.62 48.56
C GLU A 55 34.73 2.49 48.42
N GLU A 56 34.61 3.61 47.70
CA GLU A 56 35.49 4.75 47.96
C GLU A 56 34.70 6.05 47.91
N LYS A 57 34.65 6.67 49.07
CA LYS A 57 33.99 7.93 49.38
C LYS A 57 34.86 9.06 48.84
N SER A 58 34.34 9.86 47.91
CA SER A 58 34.86 11.21 47.66
C SER A 58 33.73 12.19 47.40
N GLU A 59 33.67 13.18 48.28
CA GLU A 59 32.79 14.33 48.24
C GLU A 59 33.14 15.20 47.04
N THR A 60 32.18 15.60 46.19
CA THR A 60 32.30 16.88 45.49
C THR A 60 30.95 17.47 45.09
N LYS A 61 30.65 18.60 45.73
CA LYS A 61 30.06 19.83 45.19
C LYS A 61 28.79 19.70 44.35
N ASN A 62 27.71 19.96 45.06
CA ASN A 62 26.55 20.74 44.64
C ASN A 62 26.91 21.80 43.57
N SER A 63 26.68 21.48 42.29
CA SER A 63 26.57 22.49 41.23
C SER A 63 25.12 22.52 40.76
N LYS A 64 24.42 23.58 41.20
CA LYS A 64 23.15 24.00 40.60
C LYS A 64 23.34 24.08 39.08
N PRO A 65 22.43 23.54 38.26
CA PRO A 65 22.44 23.88 36.85
C PRO A 65 22.07 25.36 36.71
N SER A 66 23.04 26.12 36.22
CA SER A 66 22.90 27.49 35.76
C SER A 66 21.74 27.59 34.77
N LYS A 67 20.73 28.39 35.12
CA LYS A 67 19.71 28.86 34.20
C LYS A 67 20.34 29.90 33.29
N GLY A 68 20.84 29.47 32.13
CA GLY A 68 21.19 30.32 30.99
C GLY A 68 20.63 29.67 29.74
N ASN A 69 19.81 30.41 28.98
CA ASN A 69 19.08 29.95 27.79
C ASN A 69 19.87 29.00 26.90
N SER A 70 19.26 27.89 26.49
CA SER A 70 19.75 27.13 25.35
C SER A 70 18.64 26.25 24.80
N GLU A 71 17.87 26.80 23.86
CA GLU A 71 17.06 25.97 22.93
C GLU A 71 17.87 24.81 22.38
N LEU A 72 19.18 25.00 22.16
CA LEU A 72 20.14 23.97 21.77
C LEU A 72 20.14 22.74 22.70
N GLY A 73 20.15 22.87 24.04
CA GLY A 73 20.11 21.69 24.93
C GLY A 73 18.79 20.91 24.87
N LYS A 74 17.68 21.63 24.67
CA LYS A 74 16.36 21.02 24.42
C LYS A 74 16.29 20.38 23.03
N GLU A 75 16.94 20.98 22.04
CA GLU A 75 17.04 20.44 20.68
C GLU A 75 17.97 19.22 20.62
N TYR A 76 19.06 19.18 21.38
CA TYR A 76 19.92 17.98 21.50
C TYR A 76 19.17 16.81 22.12
N THR A 77 18.47 17.03 23.24
CA THR A 77 17.67 15.97 23.88
C THR A 77 16.48 15.52 23.02
N LYS A 78 15.90 16.43 22.23
CA LYS A 78 14.84 16.13 21.26
C LYS A 78 15.39 15.37 20.04
N LEU A 79 16.58 15.72 19.57
CA LEU A 79 17.27 15.03 18.47
C LEU A 79 17.66 13.61 18.89
N GLU A 80 18.22 13.44 20.09
CA GLU A 80 18.53 12.12 20.66
C GLU A 80 17.29 11.23 20.76
N LYS A 81 16.16 11.77 21.22
CA LYS A 81 14.87 11.06 21.24
C LYS A 81 14.43 10.65 19.84
N ARG A 82 14.48 11.56 18.86
CA ARG A 82 14.13 11.26 17.46
C ARG A 82 15.00 10.14 16.87
N TYR A 83 16.31 10.16 17.14
CA TYR A 83 17.20 9.08 16.71
C TYR A 83 16.89 7.75 17.38
N LYS A 84 16.64 7.75 18.69
CA LYS A 84 16.26 6.53 19.41
C LYS A 84 14.92 5.97 18.93
N ASP A 85 13.94 6.82 18.67
CA ASP A 85 12.63 6.41 18.18
C ASP A 85 12.70 5.91 16.73
N SER A 86 13.47 6.58 15.88
CA SER A 86 13.74 6.14 14.49
C SER A 86 14.48 4.80 14.45
N SER A 87 15.49 4.60 15.31
CA SER A 87 16.21 3.33 15.42
C SER A 87 15.28 2.19 15.90
N ARG A 88 14.44 2.44 16.91
CA ARG A 88 13.46 1.47 17.40
C ARG A 88 12.43 1.11 16.32
N GLU A 89 11.96 2.09 15.56
CA GLU A 89 11.05 1.84 14.44
C GLU A 89 11.73 1.02 13.34
N ALA A 90 12.98 1.34 12.98
CA ALA A 90 13.73 0.58 11.99
C ALA A 90 13.93 -0.88 12.40
N VAL A 91 14.23 -1.14 13.68
CA VAL A 91 14.32 -2.52 14.21
C VAL A 91 12.97 -3.22 14.15
N ARG A 92 11.88 -2.54 14.53
CA ARG A 92 10.51 -3.09 14.44
C ARG A 92 10.10 -3.39 12.99
N LEU A 93 10.46 -2.51 12.06
CA LEU A 93 10.21 -2.69 10.63
C LEU A 93 11.03 -3.87 10.08
N ASN A 94 12.28 -4.01 10.50
CA ASN A 94 13.12 -5.13 10.10
C ASN A 94 12.56 -6.46 10.62
N GLN A 95 12.10 -6.52 11.88
CA GLN A 95 11.42 -7.70 12.42
C GLN A 95 10.17 -8.05 11.60
N ARG A 96 9.34 -7.06 11.27
CA ARG A 96 8.17 -7.25 10.41
C ARG A 96 8.55 -7.73 9.01
N ASN A 97 9.63 -7.21 8.42
CA ASN A 97 10.12 -7.66 7.12
C ASN A 97 10.59 -9.12 7.18
N GLN A 98 11.31 -9.52 8.23
CA GLN A 98 11.72 -10.92 8.42
C GLN A 98 10.52 -11.86 8.58
N GLU A 99 9.46 -11.43 9.27
CA GLU A 99 8.21 -12.19 9.35
C GLU A 99 7.55 -12.35 7.98
N LEU A 100 7.54 -11.30 7.16
CA LEU A 100 6.98 -11.32 5.80
C LEU A 100 7.84 -12.17 4.83
N GLU A 101 9.16 -12.09 4.92
CA GLU A 101 10.11 -12.88 4.12
C GLU A 101 9.91 -14.38 4.32
N ARG A 102 9.62 -14.81 5.56
CA ARG A 102 9.28 -16.21 5.85
C ARG A 102 8.04 -16.69 5.08
N GLY A 103 7.11 -15.79 4.76
CA GLY A 103 5.91 -16.08 3.96
C GLY A 103 6.11 -16.00 2.44
N ALA A 104 7.19 -15.40 1.95
CA ALA A 104 7.41 -15.17 0.53
C ALA A 104 7.42 -16.46 -0.32
N PRO A 105 8.05 -17.58 0.10
CA PRO A 105 8.03 -18.82 -0.68
C PRO A 105 6.62 -19.42 -0.87
N ILE A 106 5.74 -19.22 0.12
CA ILE A 106 4.35 -19.68 0.05
C ILE A 106 3.56 -18.83 -0.94
N LEU A 107 3.74 -17.51 -0.90
CA LEU A 107 3.12 -16.58 -1.84
C LEU A 107 3.58 -16.82 -3.28
N ASP A 108 4.87 -17.11 -3.48
CA ASP A 108 5.40 -17.49 -4.80
C ASP A 108 4.77 -18.79 -5.30
N ARG A 109 4.58 -19.77 -4.42
CA ARG A 109 3.91 -21.03 -4.79
C ARG A 109 2.43 -20.83 -5.10
N MET A 110 1.73 -19.95 -4.37
CA MET A 110 0.34 -19.56 -4.67
C MET A 110 0.22 -18.81 -6.01
N ARG A 111 1.24 -18.01 -6.36
CA ARG A 111 1.30 -17.30 -7.64
C ARG A 111 1.55 -18.25 -8.81
N GLN A 112 2.37 -19.29 -8.61
CA GLN A 112 2.70 -20.29 -9.63
C GLN A 112 1.58 -21.32 -9.82
N ASP A 113 0.86 -21.67 -8.75
CA ASP A 113 -0.22 -22.66 -8.78
C ASP A 113 -1.49 -22.15 -8.06
N PRO A 114 -2.55 -21.80 -8.81
CA PRO A 114 -3.83 -21.37 -8.23
C PRO A 114 -4.48 -22.43 -7.33
N ALA A 115 -4.19 -23.72 -7.54
CA ALA A 115 -4.75 -24.80 -6.71
C ALA A 115 -4.16 -24.77 -5.30
N VAL A 116 -2.92 -24.32 -5.12
CA VAL A 116 -2.29 -24.13 -3.80
C VAL A 116 -2.96 -22.98 -3.04
N ALA A 117 -3.32 -21.90 -3.74
CA ALA A 117 -4.05 -20.79 -3.14
C ALA A 117 -5.43 -21.23 -2.64
N GLU A 118 -6.16 -22.00 -3.44
CA GLU A 118 -7.45 -22.57 -3.02
C GLU A 118 -7.27 -23.59 -1.90
N LYS A 119 -6.23 -24.44 -1.92
CA LYS A 119 -5.93 -25.37 -0.82
C LYS A 119 -5.65 -24.64 0.49
N ILE A 120 -4.78 -23.63 0.50
CA ILE A 120 -4.46 -22.84 1.70
C ILE A 120 -5.70 -22.10 2.21
N LYS A 121 -6.48 -21.51 1.30
CA LYS A 121 -7.76 -20.88 1.63
C LYS A 121 -8.74 -21.88 2.24
N ASN A 122 -8.78 -23.10 1.72
CA ASN A 122 -9.62 -24.15 2.26
C ASN A 122 -9.13 -24.65 3.62
N VAL A 123 -7.82 -24.79 3.84
CA VAL A 123 -7.24 -25.10 5.16
C VAL A 123 -7.57 -24.00 6.17
N ILE A 124 -7.40 -22.73 5.81
CA ILE A 124 -7.71 -21.58 6.67
C ILE A 124 -9.22 -21.49 6.97
N ASN A 125 -10.06 -21.78 5.98
CA ASN A 125 -11.51 -21.79 6.13
C ASN A 125 -12.05 -23.11 6.72
N GLY A 126 -11.17 -24.05 7.08
CA GLY A 126 -11.54 -25.34 7.68
C GLY A 126 -12.24 -26.32 6.72
N THR A 127 -12.20 -26.10 5.42
CA THR A 127 -12.83 -26.97 4.40
C THR A 127 -11.93 -28.07 3.87
N ASP A 128 -10.61 -27.96 4.02
CA ASP A 128 -9.66 -29.02 3.67
C ASP A 128 -8.81 -29.35 4.91
N ILE A 129 -9.43 -30.07 5.85
CA ILE A 129 -8.70 -30.62 6.98
C ILE A 129 -8.15 -31.95 6.50
N GLU A 130 -6.84 -32.03 6.24
CA GLU A 130 -6.19 -33.33 6.00
C GLU A 130 -6.56 -34.27 7.16
N SER A 131 -6.82 -35.55 6.89
CA SER A 131 -7.40 -36.46 7.90
C SER A 131 -6.59 -36.56 9.22
N GLY A 132 -5.31 -36.18 9.19
CA GLY A 132 -4.45 -36.05 10.37
C GLY A 132 -4.73 -34.80 11.22
N ASP A 133 -5.18 -33.69 10.62
CA ASP A 133 -5.51 -32.46 11.33
C ASP A 133 -6.91 -32.53 11.95
N MET A 134 -7.85 -33.31 11.42
CA MET A 134 -9.17 -33.50 12.08
C MET A 134 -9.00 -34.22 13.41
N LYS A 135 -8.16 -35.26 13.45
CA LYS A 135 -7.86 -35.99 14.69
C LYS A 135 -7.22 -35.08 15.74
N LYS A 136 -6.31 -34.20 15.34
CA LYS A 136 -5.68 -33.23 16.25
C LYS A 136 -6.64 -32.10 16.65
N ALA A 137 -7.41 -31.57 15.71
CA ALA A 137 -8.35 -30.46 15.95
C ALA A 137 -9.45 -30.83 16.95
N PHE A 138 -9.93 -32.07 16.89
CA PHE A 138 -10.95 -32.58 17.81
C PHE A 138 -10.36 -33.38 19.00
N ASN A 139 -9.03 -33.40 19.14
CA ASN A 139 -8.31 -34.15 20.17
C ASN A 139 -8.77 -35.62 20.26
N LEU A 140 -8.89 -36.25 19.10
CA LEU A 140 -9.34 -37.64 18.94
C LEU A 140 -8.17 -38.60 19.17
N PRO A 141 -8.45 -39.81 19.69
CA PRO A 141 -7.45 -40.89 19.77
C PRO A 141 -6.84 -41.21 18.41
N GLU A 142 -5.58 -41.66 18.38
CA GLU A 142 -4.91 -42.03 17.11
C GLU A 142 -5.65 -43.19 16.41
N ASP A 143 -6.17 -44.12 17.21
CA ASP A 143 -6.92 -45.32 16.85
C ASP A 143 -8.38 -45.02 16.47
N PHE A 144 -8.79 -43.74 16.46
CA PHE A 144 -10.19 -43.36 16.26
C PHE A 144 -10.75 -43.88 14.93
N VAL A 145 -11.88 -44.57 15.05
CA VAL A 145 -12.74 -45.00 13.95
C VAL A 145 -14.11 -44.37 14.17
N PHE A 146 -14.62 -43.70 13.15
CA PHE A 146 -15.92 -43.06 13.22
C PHE A 146 -17.04 -44.10 13.27
N ASP A 147 -17.89 -44.00 14.28
CA ASP A 147 -19.12 -44.81 14.43
C ASP A 147 -20.35 -43.89 14.32
N ALA A 148 -21.18 -44.14 13.31
CA ALA A 148 -22.37 -43.36 13.03
C ALA A 148 -23.49 -43.60 14.07
N ASP A 149 -23.62 -44.82 14.58
CA ASP A 149 -24.64 -45.14 15.57
C ASP A 149 -24.30 -44.47 16.90
N GLU A 150 -23.02 -44.53 17.31
CA GLU A 150 -22.52 -43.84 18.49
C GLU A 150 -22.61 -42.31 18.37
N ALA A 151 -22.34 -41.75 17.19
CA ALA A 151 -22.43 -40.31 16.92
C ALA A 151 -23.86 -39.77 17.13
N ILE A 152 -24.88 -40.57 16.81
CA ILE A 152 -26.29 -40.17 16.91
C ILE A 152 -26.84 -40.50 18.31
N SER A 153 -26.49 -41.67 18.87
CA SER A 153 -27.02 -42.11 20.16
C SER A 153 -26.37 -41.40 21.34
N THR A 154 -25.11 -40.99 21.21
CA THR A 154 -24.29 -40.52 22.31
C THR A 154 -23.67 -39.16 21.98
N PRO A 155 -24.34 -38.04 22.30
CA PRO A 155 -23.92 -36.68 21.89
C PRO A 155 -22.52 -36.25 22.37
N THR A 156 -21.99 -36.90 23.40
CA THR A 156 -20.66 -36.60 23.98
C THR A 156 -19.54 -37.47 23.42
N SER A 157 -19.86 -38.45 22.57
CA SER A 157 -18.86 -39.31 21.93
C SER A 157 -17.93 -38.52 21.01
N ASP A 158 -16.73 -39.05 20.81
CA ASP A 158 -15.77 -38.54 19.83
C ASP A 158 -16.33 -38.55 18.41
N SER A 159 -17.14 -39.55 18.04
CA SER A 159 -17.84 -39.61 16.76
C SER A 159 -18.90 -38.50 16.65
N ALA A 160 -19.60 -38.19 17.74
CA ALA A 160 -20.56 -37.08 17.78
C ALA A 160 -19.88 -35.72 17.64
N LYS A 161 -18.70 -35.52 18.24
CA LYS A 161 -17.91 -34.29 18.09
C LYS A 161 -17.52 -34.03 16.63
N VAL A 162 -17.05 -35.08 15.93
CA VAL A 162 -16.72 -34.99 14.50
C VAL A 162 -17.94 -34.64 13.68
N LEU A 163 -19.07 -35.31 13.92
CA LEU A 163 -20.32 -35.05 13.21
C LEU A 163 -20.82 -33.62 13.44
N ASN A 164 -20.80 -33.14 14.69
CA ASN A 164 -21.20 -31.78 15.02
C ASN A 164 -20.27 -30.75 14.37
N GLY A 165 -18.96 -30.95 14.39
CA GLY A 165 -18.01 -30.07 13.71
C GLY A 165 -18.23 -30.01 12.19
N LEU A 166 -18.55 -31.15 11.57
CA LEU A 166 -18.89 -31.20 10.15
C LEU A 166 -20.21 -30.47 9.86
N VAL A 167 -21.24 -30.69 10.68
CA VAL A 167 -22.53 -30.00 10.56
C VAL A 167 -22.35 -28.50 10.75
N ASP A 168 -21.62 -28.07 11.77
CA ASP A 168 -21.33 -26.67 12.06
C ASP A 168 -20.58 -26.00 10.91
N SER A 169 -19.60 -26.68 10.30
CA SER A 169 -18.88 -26.14 9.13
C SER A 169 -19.83 -25.94 7.93
N GLN A 170 -20.73 -26.89 7.70
CA GLN A 170 -21.69 -26.83 6.60
C GLN A 170 -22.77 -25.77 6.86
N VAL A 171 -23.21 -25.63 8.11
CA VAL A 171 -24.12 -24.58 8.55
C VAL A 171 -23.45 -23.22 8.41
N GLN A 172 -22.22 -23.05 8.89
CA GLN A 172 -21.46 -21.82 8.77
C GLN A 172 -21.29 -21.42 7.30
N LYS A 173 -20.95 -22.37 6.42
CA LYS A 173 -20.89 -22.13 4.97
C LYS A 173 -22.23 -21.63 4.41
N ARG A 174 -23.33 -22.30 4.76
CA ARG A 174 -24.67 -21.89 4.32
C ARG A 174 -25.07 -20.53 4.90
N VAL A 175 -24.75 -20.27 6.17
CA VAL A 175 -25.03 -18.98 6.83
C VAL A 175 -24.22 -17.87 6.19
N SER A 176 -22.93 -18.08 5.90
CA SER A 176 -22.10 -17.10 5.19
C SER A 176 -22.59 -16.83 3.77
N GLN A 177 -22.97 -17.88 3.03
CA GLN A 177 -23.59 -17.73 1.70
C GLN A 177 -24.91 -16.97 1.79
N PHE A 178 -25.74 -17.27 2.78
CA PHE A 178 -27.00 -16.57 2.99
C PHE A 178 -26.78 -15.12 3.39
N ALA A 179 -25.80 -14.84 4.26
CA ALA A 179 -25.43 -13.48 4.67
C ALA A 179 -24.95 -12.65 3.47
N GLN A 180 -24.12 -13.21 2.59
CA GLN A 180 -23.68 -12.56 1.35
C GLN A 180 -24.87 -12.29 0.41
N GLN A 181 -25.72 -13.29 0.18
CA GLN A 181 -26.92 -13.09 -0.65
C GLN A 181 -27.86 -12.05 -0.06
N TYR A 182 -27.98 -11.98 1.26
CA TYR A 182 -28.81 -11.02 1.95
C TYR A 182 -28.21 -9.61 1.86
N SER A 183 -26.89 -9.44 2.05
CA SER A 183 -26.21 -8.15 1.87
C SER A 183 -26.36 -7.66 0.43
N ASP A 184 -26.12 -8.51 -0.57
CA ASP A 184 -26.23 -8.14 -1.98
C ASP A 184 -27.66 -7.71 -2.34
N LYS A 185 -28.68 -8.41 -1.82
CA LYS A 185 -30.08 -8.03 -2.01
C LYS A 185 -30.41 -6.71 -1.33
N MET A 186 -29.86 -6.47 -0.14
CA MET A 186 -30.07 -5.23 0.62
C MET A 186 -29.42 -4.04 -0.09
N ASP A 187 -28.20 -4.20 -0.58
CA ASP A 187 -27.46 -3.16 -1.30
C ASP A 187 -28.15 -2.84 -2.63
N LYS A 188 -28.54 -3.86 -3.41
CA LYS A 188 -29.39 -3.65 -4.60
C LYS A 188 -30.70 -2.96 -4.26
N SER A 189 -31.38 -3.35 -3.18
CA SER A 189 -32.63 -2.72 -2.75
C SER A 189 -32.44 -1.25 -2.38
N ARG A 190 -31.32 -0.91 -1.72
CA ARG A 190 -30.94 0.47 -1.41
C ARG A 190 -30.67 1.26 -2.67
N GLU A 191 -29.85 0.74 -3.59
CA GLU A 191 -29.56 1.37 -4.88
C GLU A 191 -30.83 1.63 -5.68
N ILE A 192 -31.74 0.65 -5.76
CA ILE A 192 -33.05 0.79 -6.42
C ILE A 192 -33.86 1.89 -5.74
N THR A 193 -33.94 1.89 -4.41
CA THR A 193 -34.69 2.89 -3.65
C THR A 193 -34.14 4.30 -3.89
N GLU A 194 -32.81 4.45 -3.92
CA GLU A 194 -32.16 5.72 -4.24
C GLU A 194 -32.40 6.15 -5.68
N PHE A 195 -32.27 5.24 -6.65
CA PHE A 195 -32.51 5.52 -8.06
C PHE A 195 -33.96 6.00 -8.28
N VAL A 196 -34.93 5.27 -7.74
CA VAL A 196 -36.35 5.63 -7.79
C VAL A 196 -36.60 7.00 -7.17
N LYS A 197 -35.97 7.31 -6.03
CA LYS A 197 -36.06 8.65 -5.40
C LYS A 197 -35.42 9.75 -6.24
N ARG A 198 -34.20 9.55 -6.74
CA ARG A 198 -33.45 10.52 -7.55
C ARG A 198 -34.20 10.90 -8.82
N HIS A 199 -34.79 9.91 -9.48
CA HIS A 199 -35.53 10.10 -10.73
C HIS A 199 -37.04 10.30 -10.52
N LYS A 200 -37.51 10.37 -9.27
CA LYS A 200 -38.92 10.56 -8.89
C LYS A 200 -39.88 9.58 -9.57
N MET A 201 -39.45 8.33 -9.75
CA MET A 201 -40.26 7.29 -10.40
C MET A 201 -41.23 6.65 -9.41
N SER A 202 -42.37 6.21 -9.90
CA SER A 202 -43.27 5.29 -9.19
C SER A 202 -42.76 3.84 -9.31
N ARG A 203 -43.36 2.92 -8.53
CA ARG A 203 -43.04 1.48 -8.63
C ARG A 203 -43.38 0.89 -10.00
N ASP A 204 -44.45 1.35 -10.62
CA ASP A 204 -44.91 0.84 -11.92
C ASP A 204 -43.99 1.34 -13.05
N GLU A 205 -43.63 2.62 -13.04
CA GLU A 205 -42.64 3.18 -13.98
C GLU A 205 -41.27 2.51 -13.83
N TYR A 206 -40.84 2.22 -12.60
CA TYR A 206 -39.59 1.49 -12.38
C TYR A 206 -39.66 0.07 -12.96
N LYS A 207 -40.81 -0.61 -12.84
CA LYS A 207 -41.01 -1.94 -13.43
C LYS A 207 -40.92 -1.87 -14.96
N ASP A 208 -41.53 -0.87 -15.58
CA ASP A 208 -41.45 -0.67 -17.03
C ASP A 208 -40.02 -0.33 -17.48
N PHE A 209 -39.31 0.48 -16.69
CA PHE A 209 -37.88 0.76 -16.91
C PHE A 209 -37.04 -0.51 -16.86
N VAL A 210 -37.24 -1.37 -15.85
CA VAL A 210 -36.53 -2.65 -15.73
C VAL A 210 -36.86 -3.57 -16.91
N ASN A 211 -38.11 -3.65 -17.34
CA ASN A 211 -38.51 -4.43 -18.51
C ASN A 211 -37.82 -3.91 -19.78
N TYR A 212 -37.79 -2.59 -19.95
CA TYR A 212 -37.10 -1.95 -21.06
C TYR A 212 -35.59 -2.27 -21.05
N ALA A 213 -34.94 -2.15 -19.89
CA ALA A 213 -33.52 -2.48 -19.73
C ALA A 213 -33.23 -3.97 -19.98
N GLN A 214 -34.08 -4.87 -19.51
CA GLN A 214 -33.95 -6.32 -19.76
C GLN A 214 -34.15 -6.68 -21.23
N SER A 215 -35.01 -5.96 -21.95
CA SER A 215 -35.22 -6.16 -23.38
C SER A 215 -34.01 -5.74 -24.24
N ARG A 216 -33.11 -4.93 -23.68
CA ARG A 216 -31.92 -4.39 -24.36
C ARG A 216 -30.68 -4.64 -23.50
N PRO A 217 -30.22 -5.90 -23.38
CA PRO A 217 -28.94 -6.17 -22.73
C PRO A 217 -27.84 -5.46 -23.52
N LEU A 218 -26.98 -4.72 -22.82
CA LEU A 218 -25.82 -4.07 -23.43
C LEU A 218 -24.87 -5.13 -23.99
N SER A 219 -24.55 -5.02 -25.28
CA SER A 219 -23.50 -5.84 -25.90
C SER A 219 -22.12 -5.40 -25.41
N LEU A 220 -21.12 -6.27 -25.54
CA LEU A 220 -19.72 -5.91 -25.26
C LEU A 220 -19.26 -4.71 -26.10
N ASP A 221 -19.72 -4.63 -27.35
CA ASP A 221 -19.41 -3.49 -28.24
C ASP A 221 -20.07 -2.20 -27.74
N ASP A 222 -21.32 -2.27 -27.25
CA ASP A 222 -22.01 -1.11 -26.66
C ASP A 222 -21.26 -0.61 -25.42
N ILE A 223 -20.82 -1.53 -24.55
CA ILE A 223 -20.01 -1.19 -23.37
C ILE A 223 -18.69 -0.52 -23.78
N HIS A 224 -18.03 -1.00 -24.83
CA HIS A 224 -16.80 -0.40 -25.33
C HIS A 224 -17.03 1.03 -25.86
N THR A 225 -18.14 1.26 -26.58
CA THR A 225 -18.49 2.61 -27.03
C THR A 225 -18.83 3.53 -25.87
N LEU A 226 -19.57 3.07 -24.86
CA LEU A 226 -19.88 3.84 -23.65
C LEU A 226 -18.62 4.19 -22.85
N MET A 227 -17.70 3.23 -22.67
CA MET A 227 -16.43 3.46 -21.98
C MET A 227 -15.59 4.52 -22.71
N ASN A 228 -15.56 4.48 -24.03
CA ASN A 228 -14.79 5.45 -24.81
C ASN A 228 -15.51 6.81 -24.95
N LEU A 229 -16.85 6.82 -24.90
CA LEU A 229 -17.64 8.04 -24.85
C LEU A 229 -17.33 8.83 -23.57
N GLU A 230 -17.34 8.18 -22.41
CA GLU A 230 -17.03 8.82 -21.13
C GLU A 230 -15.62 9.43 -21.13
N LYS A 231 -14.62 8.70 -21.64
CA LYS A 231 -13.26 9.23 -21.81
C LYS A 231 -13.23 10.43 -22.74
N ARG A 232 -13.97 10.39 -23.85
CA ARG A 232 -14.04 11.50 -24.81
C ARG A 232 -14.69 12.73 -24.19
N ASP A 233 -15.79 12.58 -23.45
CA ASP A 233 -16.50 13.69 -22.83
C ASP A 233 -15.68 14.32 -21.69
N ALA A 234 -14.95 13.52 -20.91
CA ALA A 234 -13.98 14.02 -19.93
C ALA A 234 -12.86 14.83 -20.61
N ASN A 235 -12.31 14.33 -21.71
CA ASN A 235 -11.28 15.03 -22.48
C ASN A 235 -11.80 16.33 -23.10
N ILE A 236 -13.03 16.35 -23.63
CA ILE A 236 -13.66 17.58 -24.16
C ILE A 236 -13.85 18.58 -23.02
N ALA A 237 -14.39 18.17 -21.88
CA ALA A 237 -14.60 19.07 -20.75
C ALA A 237 -13.28 19.69 -20.25
N GLU A 238 -12.20 18.91 -20.20
CA GLU A 238 -10.88 19.40 -19.80
C GLU A 238 -10.26 20.32 -20.84
N ASN A 239 -10.33 19.96 -22.12
CA ASN A 239 -9.85 20.80 -23.22
C ASN A 239 -10.61 22.13 -23.27
N THR A 240 -11.93 22.14 -23.13
CA THR A 240 -12.73 23.37 -23.07
C THR A 240 -12.36 24.22 -21.86
N ARG A 241 -12.12 23.62 -20.68
CA ARG A 241 -11.64 24.37 -19.49
C ARG A 241 -10.27 24.99 -19.74
N MET A 242 -9.34 24.24 -20.34
CA MET A 242 -8.01 24.75 -20.68
C MET A 242 -8.08 25.86 -21.73
N GLU A 243 -8.92 25.71 -22.75
CA GLU A 243 -9.12 26.71 -23.79
C GLU A 243 -9.73 28.00 -23.22
N MET A 244 -10.78 27.89 -22.41
CA MET A 244 -11.35 29.04 -21.69
C MET A 244 -10.32 29.71 -20.77
N LYS A 245 -9.51 28.92 -20.06
CA LYS A 245 -8.43 29.43 -19.21
C LYS A 245 -7.38 30.18 -20.04
N ASN A 246 -6.95 29.62 -21.17
CA ASN A 246 -5.97 30.24 -22.07
C ASN A 246 -6.53 31.53 -22.69
N GLN A 247 -7.80 31.55 -23.08
CA GLN A 247 -8.49 32.75 -23.55
C GLN A 247 -8.53 33.84 -22.47
N MET A 248 -8.86 33.47 -21.23
CA MET A 248 -8.85 34.40 -20.09
C MET A 248 -7.44 34.94 -19.78
N GLU A 249 -6.43 34.08 -19.81
CA GLU A 249 -5.02 34.49 -19.65
C GLU A 249 -4.58 35.44 -20.77
N ASN A 250 -4.94 35.17 -22.03
CA ASN A 250 -4.60 36.03 -23.16
C ASN A 250 -5.30 37.40 -23.06
N VAL A 251 -6.56 37.44 -22.61
CA VAL A 251 -7.27 38.70 -22.33
C VAL A 251 -6.63 39.47 -21.17
N ARG A 252 -6.19 38.78 -20.11
CA ARG A 252 -5.52 39.41 -18.96
C ARG A 252 -4.11 39.90 -19.28
N LYS A 253 -3.39 39.20 -20.15
CA LYS A 253 -2.04 39.57 -20.61
C LYS A 253 -2.04 40.68 -21.65
N LYS A 254 -3.19 41.00 -22.28
CA LYS A 254 -3.33 42.18 -23.15
C LYS A 254 -3.26 43.46 -22.29
N PRO A 255 -2.25 44.32 -22.47
CA PRO A 255 -2.15 45.58 -21.74
C PRO A 255 -3.34 46.49 -22.05
N ALA A 256 -3.87 47.21 -21.06
CA ALA A 256 -4.98 48.16 -21.24
C ALA A 256 -4.68 49.31 -22.24
N SER A 257 -3.44 49.44 -22.68
CA SER A 257 -2.94 50.44 -23.64
C SER A 257 -3.32 50.18 -25.11
N VAL A 258 -3.89 49.02 -25.47
CA VAL A 258 -4.31 48.73 -26.85
C VAL A 258 -5.78 49.08 -27.12
N ALA A 259 -6.54 49.52 -26.11
CA ALA A 259 -7.94 49.94 -26.28
C ALA A 259 -8.11 51.40 -26.77
N SER A 260 -7.01 52.18 -26.87
CA SER A 260 -7.07 53.64 -27.08
C SER A 260 -6.27 54.16 -28.29
N SER A 261 -5.67 53.30 -29.11
CA SER A 261 -4.95 53.74 -30.31
C SER A 261 -5.52 53.03 -31.54
N GLY A 262 -6.05 53.82 -32.46
CA GLY A 262 -6.80 53.33 -33.63
C GLY A 262 -6.03 52.39 -34.55
N ASN A 263 -6.82 51.57 -35.24
CA ASN A 263 -6.56 50.90 -36.52
C ASN A 263 -5.10 50.53 -36.85
N VAL A 264 -4.65 49.37 -36.38
CA VAL A 264 -4.02 48.34 -37.25
C VAL A 264 -4.31 46.97 -36.64
N PRO A 265 -5.03 46.05 -37.30
CA PRO A 265 -5.12 44.67 -36.83
C PRO A 265 -3.79 43.97 -37.15
N GLN A 266 -3.02 43.58 -36.13
CA GLN A 266 -2.07 42.49 -36.31
C GLN A 266 -2.88 41.21 -36.46
N SER A 267 -2.89 40.66 -37.67
CA SER A 267 -3.52 39.39 -37.99
C SER A 267 -2.74 38.24 -37.35
N GLU A 268 -3.18 37.75 -36.21
CA GLU A 268 -2.85 36.40 -35.77
C GLU A 268 -3.65 35.45 -36.68
N GLN A 269 -3.01 34.87 -37.70
CA GLN A 269 -3.64 33.90 -38.58
C GLN A 269 -3.99 32.65 -37.75
N THR A 270 -5.28 32.37 -37.60
CA THR A 270 -5.77 31.13 -36.99
C THR A 270 -5.44 29.95 -37.91
N ALA A 271 -5.43 28.73 -37.38
CA ALA A 271 -5.20 27.52 -38.18
C ALA A 271 -6.16 27.43 -39.37
N ASP A 272 -7.40 27.90 -39.19
CA ASP A 272 -8.41 27.96 -40.24
C ASP A 272 -8.08 29.02 -41.32
N GLU A 273 -7.52 30.17 -40.93
CA GLU A 273 -7.09 31.22 -41.86
C GLU A 273 -5.92 30.74 -42.75
N MET A 274 -5.00 29.93 -42.20
CA MET A 274 -3.91 29.32 -42.97
C MET A 274 -4.41 28.29 -43.99
N VAL A 275 -5.44 27.50 -43.63
CA VAL A 275 -6.07 26.54 -44.55
C VAL A 275 -6.82 27.28 -45.65
N PHE A 276 -7.55 28.35 -45.31
CA PHE A 276 -8.25 29.18 -46.29
C PHE A 276 -7.28 29.89 -47.25
N GLU A 277 -6.17 30.45 -46.76
CA GLU A 277 -5.12 31.03 -47.61
C GLU A 277 -4.45 29.97 -48.51
N ALA A 278 -4.20 28.76 -47.99
CA ALA A 278 -3.67 27.66 -48.81
C ALA A 278 -4.64 27.22 -49.92
N ILE A 279 -5.96 27.23 -49.67
CA ILE A 279 -6.99 26.92 -50.67
C ILE A 279 -7.13 28.06 -51.69
N LYS A 280 -6.99 29.30 -51.24
CA LYS A 280 -7.05 30.49 -52.09
C LYS A 280 -5.84 30.62 -53.01
N GLY A 281 -4.65 30.28 -52.51
CA GLY A 281 -3.40 30.23 -53.29
C GLY A 281 -3.34 29.07 -54.29
N SER A 282 -4.09 27.99 -54.07
CA SER A 282 -4.10 26.81 -54.97
C SER A 282 -5.16 26.89 -56.08
N SER A 283 -5.95 27.96 -56.17
CA SER A 283 -7.05 28.08 -57.14
C SER A 283 -6.78 28.99 -58.35
N ILE A 284 -5.58 29.53 -58.55
CA ILE A 284 -5.27 30.40 -59.71
C ILE A 284 -3.84 30.16 -60.22
N GLU A 285 -3.59 29.04 -60.89
CA GLU A 285 -2.36 28.82 -61.67
C GLU A 285 -2.59 27.96 -62.93
N GLY A 286 -3.75 28.16 -63.60
CA GLY A 286 -4.19 27.27 -64.68
C GLY A 286 -4.84 27.88 -65.91
N LEU A 287 -4.84 29.20 -66.13
CA LEU A 287 -5.53 29.81 -67.30
C LEU A 287 -4.88 31.10 -67.83
N GLU A 288 -3.55 31.15 -68.00
CA GLU A 288 -2.93 32.12 -68.92
C GLU A 288 -2.00 31.37 -69.88
N GLY A 289 -2.55 30.94 -71.02
CA GLY A 289 -1.81 30.21 -72.04
C GLY A 289 -2.69 29.65 -73.15
N LEU A 290 -3.56 30.47 -73.73
CA LEU A 290 -4.25 30.19 -75.01
C LEU A 290 -4.60 31.54 -75.69
N GLN A 291 -3.61 32.10 -76.39
CA GLN A 291 -3.78 32.94 -77.59
C GLN A 291 -2.94 32.33 -78.70
#